data_AF-A0AB72VF58-F1
#
_entry.id   AF-A0AB72VF58-F1
#
_cell.length_a   1.000
_cell.length_b   1.000
_cell.length_c   1.000
_cell.angle_alpha   90.00
_cell.angle_beta   90.00
_cell.angle_gamma   90.00
#
_symmetry.space_group_name_H-M   'P 1'
#
loop_
_entity.id
_entity.type
_entity.pdbx_description
1 polymer ?
#
loop_
_entity_poly.entity_id
_entity_poly.type
_entity_poly.pdbx_seq_one_letter_code
_entity_poly.pdbx_strand_id
1 'polypeptide(L)'
;MVNRGNLAPKYKNVICGGNHTTKAALQLGWTHIDVHWIDVDEDTAKRIVLVDNASNDKADYDIQELVELANSLPDLEATGFTDDELDAMLESLSEQFDDPTPPEEEETFGLVVECDDREERDTLKAQLISKGHNVMNA
;
A
#
# COMPACT_ATOMS: atom_id res chain seq x y z
N MET A 1 9.35 -12.54 19.73
CA MET A 1 9.57 -13.96 19.38
C MET A 1 10.31 -14.03 18.06
N VAL A 2 11.32 -14.88 17.91
CA VAL A 2 12.18 -14.92 16.71
C VAL A 2 12.38 -16.36 16.22
N ASN A 3 12.28 -16.60 14.92
CA ASN A 3 12.48 -17.93 14.33
C ASN A 3 13.97 -18.24 14.13
N ARG A 4 14.43 -19.40 14.63
CA ARG A 4 15.79 -19.93 14.44
C ARG A 4 16.06 -20.30 12.98
N GLY A 5 15.01 -20.66 12.23
CA GLY A 5 15.05 -20.96 10.81
C GLY A 5 15.72 -22.28 10.42
N ASN A 6 15.77 -23.29 11.30
CA ASN A 6 16.23 -24.61 10.86
C ASN A 6 15.13 -25.32 10.05
N LEU A 7 13.87 -25.14 10.44
CA LEU A 7 12.70 -25.66 9.71
C LEU A 7 12.23 -24.73 8.57
N ALA A 8 12.60 -23.45 8.63
CA ALA A 8 12.29 -22.47 7.59
C ALA A 8 13.50 -21.53 7.34
N PRO A 9 14.49 -21.94 6.52
CA PRO A 9 15.71 -21.16 6.29
C PRO A 9 15.47 -19.74 5.77
N LYS A 10 14.40 -19.55 4.99
CA LYS A 10 13.95 -18.24 4.48
C LYS A 10 13.56 -17.27 5.60
N TYR A 11 13.06 -17.78 6.73
CA TYR A 11 12.61 -16.99 7.88
C TYR A 11 13.59 -17.03 9.05
N LYS A 12 14.86 -17.35 8.78
CA LYS A 12 15.90 -17.36 9.81
C LYS A 12 16.11 -15.96 10.41
N ASN A 13 16.09 -15.90 11.74
CA ASN A 13 16.18 -14.68 12.55
C ASN A 13 15.06 -13.65 12.29
N VAL A 14 13.95 -14.07 11.68
CA VAL A 14 12.80 -13.19 11.47
C VAL A 14 11.99 -13.09 12.77
N ILE A 15 11.54 -11.88 13.08
CA ILE A 15 10.66 -11.61 14.22
C ILE A 15 9.25 -12.09 13.85
N CYS A 16 8.73 -13.07 14.59
CA CYS A 16 7.39 -13.61 14.38
C CYS A 16 6.34 -12.96 15.28
N GLY A 17 6.75 -12.24 16.32
CA GLY A 17 5.82 -11.54 17.21
C GLY A 17 6.53 -10.56 18.13
N GLY A 18 5.82 -9.52 18.56
CA GLY A 18 6.40 -8.41 19.34
C GLY A 18 7.06 -7.33 18.48
N ASN A 19 6.60 -7.15 17.24
CA ASN A 19 7.12 -6.12 16.32
C ASN A 19 7.01 -4.71 16.92
N HIS A 20 5.89 -4.36 17.55
CA HIS A 20 5.70 -3.06 18.21
C HIS A 20 6.67 -2.83 19.37
N THR A 21 6.87 -3.85 20.22
CA THR A 21 7.83 -3.80 21.33
C THR A 21 9.24 -3.59 20.78
N THR A 22 9.57 -4.23 19.68
CA THR A 22 10.87 -4.06 19.00
C THR A 22 11.02 -2.64 18.44
N LYS A 23 9.99 -2.11 17.75
CA LYS A 23 9.97 -0.72 17.25
C LYS A 23 10.14 0.30 18.38
N ALA A 24 9.44 0.12 19.51
CA ALA A 24 9.56 0.99 20.68
C ALA A 24 10.97 0.93 21.29
N ALA A 25 11.55 -0.26 21.44
CA ALA A 25 12.92 -0.40 21.93
C ALA A 25 13.95 0.29 21.03
N LEU A 26 13.78 0.21 19.71
CA LEU A 26 14.61 0.94 18.75
C LEU A 26 14.49 2.46 18.91
N GLN A 27 13.26 2.98 19.07
CA GLN A 27 13.03 4.41 19.32
C GLN A 27 13.66 4.90 20.63
N LEU A 28 13.71 4.03 21.65
CA LEU A 28 14.37 4.30 22.93
C LEU A 28 15.90 4.13 22.89
N GLY A 29 16.47 3.77 21.73
CA GLY A 29 17.92 3.61 21.54
C GLY A 29 18.49 2.34 22.18
N TRP A 30 17.66 1.32 22.42
CA TRP A 30 18.14 0.05 22.94
C TRP A 30 19.02 -0.66 21.92
N THR A 31 20.16 -1.18 22.36
CA THR A 31 21.08 -1.95 21.51
C THR A 31 20.82 -3.46 21.56
N HIS A 32 20.11 -3.91 22.60
CA HIS A 32 19.77 -5.30 22.84
C HIS A 32 18.35 -5.39 23.39
N ILE A 33 17.63 -6.44 22.99
CA ILE A 33 16.30 -6.77 23.48
C ILE A 33 16.23 -8.29 23.71
N ASP A 34 15.54 -8.71 24.77
CA ASP A 34 15.34 -10.13 25.04
C ASP A 34 14.34 -10.73 24.05
N VAL A 35 14.63 -11.94 23.58
CA VAL A 35 13.80 -12.62 22.60
C VAL A 35 13.58 -14.09 22.96
N HIS A 36 12.34 -14.53 22.78
CA HIS A 36 12.03 -15.95 22.81
C HIS A 36 12.29 -16.58 21.44
N TRP A 37 13.19 -17.58 21.39
CA TRP A 37 13.56 -18.29 20.17
C TRP A 37 12.65 -19.50 19.93
N ILE A 38 12.03 -19.55 18.75
CA ILE A 38 11.24 -20.69 18.26
C ILE A 38 11.89 -21.28 17.01
N ASP A 39 11.55 -22.51 16.65
CA ASP A 39 11.98 -23.13 15.40
C ASP A 39 10.78 -23.81 14.77
N VAL A 40 10.22 -23.15 13.76
CA VAL A 40 8.95 -23.53 13.14
C VAL A 40 9.07 -23.39 11.62
N ASP A 41 8.24 -24.13 10.90
CA ASP A 41 8.12 -24.04 9.45
C ASP A 41 7.54 -22.68 9.00
N GLU A 42 7.50 -22.49 7.68
CA GLU A 42 7.03 -21.24 7.06
C GLU A 42 5.58 -20.93 7.44
N ASP A 43 4.67 -21.88 7.31
CA ASP A 43 3.25 -21.65 7.56
C ASP A 43 2.97 -21.32 9.03
N THR A 44 3.62 -22.06 9.93
CA THR A 44 3.52 -21.81 11.37
C THR A 44 4.09 -20.44 11.73
N ALA A 45 5.22 -20.03 11.13
CA ALA A 45 5.78 -18.69 11.35
C ALA A 45 4.79 -17.59 10.92
N LYS A 46 4.14 -17.74 9.77
CA LYS A 46 3.13 -16.80 9.27
C LYS A 46 1.89 -16.75 10.17
N ARG A 47 1.38 -17.90 10.63
CA ARG A 47 0.25 -17.96 11.57
C ARG A 47 0.55 -17.22 12.87
N ILE A 48 1.76 -17.37 13.42
CA ILE A 48 2.16 -16.65 14.63
C ILE A 48 2.13 -15.13 14.40
N VAL A 49 2.63 -14.66 13.26
CA VAL A 49 2.57 -13.23 12.90
C VAL A 49 1.12 -12.75 12.80
N LEU A 50 0.24 -13.53 12.17
CA LEU A 50 -1.18 -13.20 12.06
C LEU A 50 -1.84 -13.13 13.44
N VAL A 51 -1.58 -14.09 14.33
CA VAL A 51 -2.11 -14.07 15.71
C VAL A 51 -1.62 -12.86 16.51
N ASP A 52 -0.33 -12.50 16.38
CA ASP A 52 0.24 -11.30 17.03
C ASP A 52 -0.46 -10.03 16.54
N ASN A 53 -0.79 -9.96 15.25
CA ASN A 53 -1.52 -8.85 14.64
C ASN A 53 -3.01 -8.82 15.01
N ALA A 54 -3.68 -9.97 15.06
CA ALA A 54 -5.07 -10.07 15.49
C ALA A 54 -5.24 -9.67 16.97
N SER A 55 -4.23 -9.97 17.80
CA SER A 55 -4.25 -9.68 19.24
C SER A 55 -3.94 -8.23 19.60
N ASN A 56 -3.49 -7.42 18.64
CA ASN A 56 -3.15 -6.02 18.84
C ASN A 56 -4.18 -5.13 18.12
N ASP A 57 -4.37 -3.88 18.58
CA ASP A 57 -5.13 -2.90 17.78
C ASP A 57 -4.39 -2.78 16.44
N LYS A 58 -5.07 -3.13 15.32
CA LYS A 58 -4.60 -3.43 13.96
C LYS A 58 -3.73 -2.33 13.28
N ALA A 59 -2.74 -1.76 13.97
CA ALA A 59 -2.31 -0.38 13.75
C ALA A 59 -0.95 -0.22 13.05
N ASP A 60 -0.18 -1.29 12.85
CA ASP A 60 1.22 -1.17 12.38
C ASP A 60 1.59 -2.01 11.16
N TYR A 61 0.76 -2.96 10.77
CA TYR A 61 0.94 -3.66 9.49
C TYR A 61 0.23 -2.87 8.41
N ASP A 62 0.87 -2.80 7.24
CA ASP A 62 0.14 -2.47 6.03
C ASP A 62 -0.95 -3.53 5.86
N ILE A 63 -2.21 -3.08 5.84
CA ILE A 63 -3.37 -3.95 5.69
C ILE A 63 -3.19 -4.85 4.46
N GLN A 64 -2.54 -4.33 3.41
CA GLN A 64 -2.20 -5.09 2.21
C GLN A 64 -1.25 -6.25 2.51
N GLU A 65 -0.13 -6.00 3.21
CA GLU A 65 0.83 -7.07 3.56
C GLU A 65 0.19 -8.13 4.48
N LEU A 66 -0.71 -7.71 5.38
CA LEU A 66 -1.40 -8.64 6.26
C LEU A 66 -2.35 -9.57 5.50
N VAL A 67 -3.12 -9.00 4.58
CA VAL A 67 -4.04 -9.75 3.71
C VAL A 67 -3.26 -10.68 2.78
N GLU A 68 -2.16 -10.21 2.17
CA GLU A 68 -1.29 -11.05 1.33
C GLU A 68 -0.70 -12.22 2.13
N LEU A 69 -0.27 -11.97 3.37
CA LEU A 69 0.26 -13.00 4.26
C LEU A 69 -0.80 -14.06 4.60
N ALA A 70 -2.01 -13.62 4.95
CA ALA A 70 -3.14 -14.50 5.27
C ALA A 70 -3.54 -15.36 4.07
N ASN A 71 -3.64 -14.77 2.87
CA ASN A 71 -3.95 -15.48 1.63
C ASN A 71 -2.85 -16.46 1.19
N SER A 72 -1.62 -16.32 1.70
CA SER A 72 -0.54 -17.25 1.40
C SER A 72 -0.58 -18.55 2.21
N LEU A 73 -1.46 -18.64 3.22
CA LEU A 73 -1.68 -19.84 4.01
C LEU A 73 -2.66 -20.79 3.34
N PRO A 74 -2.57 -22.11 3.61
CA PRO A 74 -3.53 -23.08 3.09
C PRO A 74 -4.94 -22.92 3.69
N ASP A 75 -5.05 -22.33 4.89
CA ASP A 75 -6.28 -22.07 5.61
C ASP A 75 -6.04 -20.99 6.69
N LEU A 76 -7.11 -20.45 7.29
CA LEU A 76 -7.05 -19.44 8.36
C LEU A 76 -7.15 -20.02 9.77
N GLU A 77 -7.14 -21.34 9.96
CA GLU A 77 -7.25 -21.94 11.29
C GLU A 77 -6.14 -21.43 12.23
N ALA A 78 -6.52 -21.10 13.47
CA ALA A 78 -5.61 -20.58 14.48
C ALA A 78 -4.84 -19.31 14.10
N THR A 79 -5.32 -18.53 13.11
CA THR A 79 -4.76 -17.19 12.79
C THR A 79 -5.40 -16.07 13.61
N GLY A 80 -6.61 -16.30 14.13
CA GLY A 80 -7.41 -15.28 14.79
C GLY A 80 -8.22 -14.39 13.83
N PHE A 81 -8.20 -14.69 12.52
CA PHE A 81 -9.01 -14.03 11.50
C PHE A 81 -10.07 -14.98 10.92
N THR A 82 -11.23 -14.44 10.55
CA THR A 82 -12.21 -15.12 9.69
C THR A 82 -12.08 -14.67 8.24
N ASP A 83 -12.64 -15.46 7.31
CA ASP A 83 -12.73 -15.06 5.90
C ASP A 83 -13.48 -13.72 5.75
N ASP A 84 -14.59 -13.54 6.46
CA ASP A 84 -15.37 -12.28 6.46
C ASP A 84 -14.53 -11.06 6.91
N GLU A 85 -13.63 -11.24 7.88
CA GLU A 85 -12.75 -10.17 8.36
C GLU A 85 -11.69 -9.81 7.32
N LEU A 86 -11.13 -10.79 6.60
CA LEU A 86 -10.20 -10.53 5.52
C LEU A 86 -10.89 -9.87 4.32
N ASP A 87 -12.10 -10.31 3.98
CA ASP A 87 -12.92 -9.72 2.91
C ASP A 87 -13.24 -8.25 3.22
N ALA A 88 -13.61 -7.93 4.47
CA ALA A 88 -13.81 -6.54 4.88
C ALA A 88 -12.52 -5.70 4.80
N MET A 89 -11.36 -6.29 5.11
CA MET A 89 -10.06 -5.61 4.96
C MET A 89 -9.71 -5.36 3.49
N LEU A 90 -9.99 -6.33 2.61
CA LEU A 90 -9.85 -6.21 1.15
C LEU A 90 -10.78 -5.13 0.59
N GLU A 91 -12.04 -5.09 1.02
CA GLU A 91 -13.00 -4.07 0.62
C GLU A 91 -12.50 -2.67 1.03
N SER A 92 -12.03 -2.51 2.27
CA SER A 92 -11.46 -1.24 2.75
C SER A 92 -10.21 -0.78 1.99
N LEU A 93 -9.42 -1.71 1.44
CA LEU A 93 -8.31 -1.37 0.54
C LEU A 93 -8.86 -0.91 -0.80
N SER A 94 -9.84 -1.62 -1.37
CA SER A 94 -10.45 -1.27 -2.65
C SER A 94 -11.14 0.09 -2.63
N GLU A 95 -11.84 0.45 -1.53
CA GLU A 95 -12.48 1.76 -1.36
C GLU A 95 -11.47 2.91 -1.25
N GLN A 96 -10.24 2.64 -0.78
CA GLN A 96 -9.16 3.63 -0.79
C GLN A 96 -8.56 3.86 -2.18
N PHE A 97 -8.74 2.90 -3.11
CA PHE A 97 -8.34 3.02 -4.51
C PHE A 97 -9.50 3.40 -5.44
N ASP A 98 -10.73 3.41 -4.94
CA ASP A 98 -11.90 4.02 -5.59
C ASP A 98 -11.88 5.53 -5.31
N ASP A 99 -10.77 6.19 -5.67
CA ASP A 99 -10.84 7.60 -6.05
C ASP A 99 -11.84 7.60 -7.21
N PRO A 100 -13.01 8.27 -7.11
CA PRO A 100 -13.98 8.26 -8.19
C PRO A 100 -13.23 8.66 -9.44
N THR A 101 -13.07 7.72 -10.39
CA THR A 101 -12.40 7.98 -11.64
C THR A 101 -12.96 9.30 -12.13
N PRO A 102 -12.17 10.38 -12.18
CA PRO A 102 -12.68 11.65 -12.64
C PRO A 102 -13.36 11.36 -13.97
N PRO A 103 -14.62 11.81 -14.16
CA PRO A 103 -15.38 11.46 -15.37
C PRO A 103 -14.46 11.72 -16.54
N GLU A 104 -14.16 10.70 -17.38
CA GLU A 104 -13.11 10.72 -18.41
C GLU A 104 -12.92 12.16 -18.92
N GLU A 105 -11.94 12.87 -18.35
CA GLU A 105 -11.73 14.26 -18.74
C GLU A 105 -11.21 14.14 -20.16
N GLU A 106 -11.98 14.60 -21.15
CA GLU A 106 -11.47 14.70 -22.52
C GLU A 106 -10.13 15.44 -22.44
N GLU A 107 -9.02 14.72 -22.67
CA GLU A 107 -7.68 15.28 -22.50
C GLU A 107 -7.54 16.51 -23.40
N THR A 108 -7.57 17.69 -22.79
CA THR A 108 -7.37 18.95 -23.50
C THR A 108 -5.90 19.33 -23.43
N PHE A 109 -5.25 19.34 -24.59
CA PHE A 109 -3.85 19.76 -24.69
C PHE A 109 -3.77 21.26 -24.96
N GLY A 110 -3.20 22.01 -24.02
CA GLY A 110 -2.93 23.44 -24.18
C GLY A 110 -1.67 23.70 -25.00
N LEU A 111 -1.74 24.61 -25.97
CA LEU A 111 -0.60 25.12 -26.72
C LEU A 111 -0.47 26.63 -26.50
N VAL A 112 0.70 27.09 -26.08
CA VAL A 112 1.04 28.52 -26.02
C VAL A 112 1.79 28.90 -27.28
N VAL A 113 1.30 29.92 -28.00
CA VAL A 113 1.93 30.45 -29.21
C VAL A 113 2.36 31.88 -28.94
N GLU A 114 3.65 32.14 -29.00
CA GLU A 114 4.21 33.49 -28.98
C GLU A 114 4.07 34.12 -30.38
N CYS A 115 3.62 35.38 -30.43
CA CYS A 115 3.45 36.15 -31.67
C CYS A 115 4.28 37.44 -31.56
N ASP A 116 4.78 37.94 -32.68
CA ASP A 116 5.60 39.15 -32.72
C ASP A 116 4.74 40.42 -32.57
N ASP A 117 3.46 40.38 -32.98
CA ASP A 117 2.53 41.50 -32.87
C ASP A 117 1.04 41.09 -32.67
N ARG A 118 0.19 42.10 -32.52
CA ARG A 118 -1.26 41.94 -32.27
C ARG A 118 -2.04 41.46 -33.50
N GLU A 119 -1.60 41.82 -34.69
CA GLU A 119 -2.26 41.49 -35.95
C GLU A 119 -2.03 40.01 -36.31
N GLU A 120 -0.82 39.51 -36.05
CA GLU A 120 -0.47 38.09 -36.15
C GLU A 120 -1.28 37.25 -35.17
N ARG A 121 -1.38 37.67 -33.90
CA ARG A 121 -2.20 37.00 -32.89
C ARG A 121 -3.66 36.88 -33.31
N ASP A 122 -4.25 37.96 -33.84
CA ASP A 122 -5.66 37.98 -34.23
C ASP A 122 -5.90 37.08 -35.47
N THR A 123 -4.94 37.03 -36.39
CA THR A 123 -4.95 36.12 -37.56
C THR A 123 -4.86 34.65 -37.14
N LEU A 124 -3.89 34.32 -36.28
CA LEU A 124 -3.71 32.96 -35.74
C LEU A 124 -4.93 32.50 -34.96
N LYS A 125 -5.51 33.39 -34.15
CA LYS A 125 -6.76 33.12 -33.43
C LYS A 125 -7.90 32.78 -34.39
N ALA A 126 -8.10 33.57 -35.45
CA ALA A 126 -9.13 33.29 -36.45
C ALA A 126 -8.92 31.94 -37.16
N GLN A 127 -7.66 31.61 -37.47
CA GLN A 127 -7.31 30.32 -38.10
C GLN A 127 -7.59 29.13 -37.18
N LEU A 128 -7.19 29.20 -35.90
CA LEU A 128 -7.42 28.13 -34.93
C LEU A 128 -8.91 27.88 -34.68
N ILE A 129 -9.71 28.96 -34.60
CA ILE A 129 -11.17 28.87 -34.50
C ILE A 129 -11.76 28.24 -35.77
N SER A 130 -11.30 28.64 -36.97
CA SER A 130 -11.80 28.06 -38.23
C SER A 130 -11.50 26.56 -38.39
N LYS A 131 -10.44 26.09 -37.73
CA LYS A 131 -10.04 24.67 -37.69
C LYS A 131 -10.75 23.87 -36.60
N GLY A 132 -11.60 24.52 -35.80
CA GLY A 132 -12.41 23.87 -34.77
C GLY A 132 -11.74 23.76 -33.40
N HIS A 133 -10.64 24.49 -33.16
CA HIS A 133 -9.98 24.51 -31.84
C HIS A 133 -10.59 25.58 -30.92
N ASN A 134 -10.63 25.29 -29.63
CA ASN A 134 -10.99 26.25 -28.60
C ASN A 134 -9.80 27.17 -28.31
N VAL A 135 -9.99 28.50 -28.45
CA VAL A 135 -8.93 29.49 -28.22
C VAL A 135 -9.29 30.36 -27.03
N MET A 136 -8.55 30.18 -25.92
CA MET A 136 -8.67 31.02 -24.72
C MET A 136 -7.80 32.28 -24.85
N ASN A 137 -8.26 33.39 -24.27
CA ASN A 137 -7.42 34.57 -24.09
C ASN A 137 -6.71 34.42 -22.74
N ALA A 138 -5.38 34.33 -22.75
CA ALA A 138 -4.55 34.50 -21.55
C ALA A 138 -4.30 35.99 -21.28
#